data_AF-A0A800CK38-F1
#
_entry.id   AF-A0A800CK38-F1
#
_cell.length_a   1.000
_cell.length_b   1.000
_cell.length_c   1.000
_cell.angle_alpha   90.00
_cell.angle_beta   90.00
_cell.angle_gamma   90.00
#
_symmetry.space_group_name_H-M   'P 1'
#
loop_
_entity.id
_entity.type
_entity.pdbx_description
1 polymer ?
#
loop_
_entity_poly.entity_id
_entity_poly.type
_entity_poly.pdbx_seq_one_letter_code
_entity_poly.pdbx_strand_id
1 'polypeptide(L)'
;LTDIQGMEDHLGDMDFKVAGTSEGITALQMDIKISGLSKELMSQALDQAHEARMQILDVMREAIPAPREEMSPYAPRMLTIKINPEKIGSIIGKGGATIRSLEEDYDVSIDIQDDGTIFVAGVDGVKADEALEKIKAITEDPELGHIYSGKVVRITDFGAFIEFIPGIDGLVHISQISSDHLKRVEDALQIGDEVMVMVTDVTPEGKVRLSRKAVLEGMTLEEAQNDDRPSSGRSGSRNKRSGGRDRRGGGRRR
;
A
#
# COMPACT_ATOMS: atom_id res chain seq x y z
N LEU A 1 43.91 25.18 25.20
CA LEU A 1 43.14 24.49 26.25
C LEU A 1 42.09 23.63 25.56
N THR A 2 41.77 22.46 26.10
CA THR A 2 40.79 21.51 25.52
C THR A 2 39.68 21.28 26.53
N ASP A 3 38.43 21.25 26.08
CA ASP A 3 37.25 21.07 26.92
C ASP A 3 37.22 22.08 28.09
N ILE A 4 37.23 23.37 27.71
CA ILE A 4 37.39 24.47 28.67
C ILE A 4 36.21 24.57 29.63
N GLN A 5 36.51 24.88 30.89
CA GLN A 5 35.53 25.20 31.90
C GLN A 5 35.08 26.66 31.78
N GLY A 6 33.93 27.00 32.39
CA GLY A 6 33.40 28.37 32.33
C GLY A 6 34.35 29.45 32.88
N MET A 7 35.21 29.13 33.86
CA MET A 7 36.24 30.06 34.34
C MET A 7 37.36 30.29 33.31
N GLU A 8 37.73 29.24 32.57
CA GLU A 8 38.76 29.32 31.53
C GLU A 8 38.26 30.09 30.31
N ASP A 9 36.98 29.95 29.97
CA ASP A 9 36.29 30.77 28.97
C ASP A 9 36.23 32.25 29.37
N HIS A 10 35.84 32.53 30.62
CA HIS A 10 35.73 33.91 31.12
C HIS A 10 37.07 34.65 31.10
N LEU A 11 38.15 33.96 31.49
CA LEU A 11 39.50 34.52 31.57
C LEU A 11 40.30 34.39 30.26
N GLY A 12 39.80 33.62 29.29
CA GLY A 12 40.47 33.32 28.03
C GLY A 12 40.31 34.43 26.99
N ASP A 13 41.36 34.61 26.18
CA ASP A 13 41.44 35.62 25.12
C ASP A 13 40.69 35.24 23.83
N MET A 14 40.38 33.95 23.69
CA MET A 14 39.61 33.38 22.57
C MET A 14 38.92 32.11 23.05
N ASP A 15 37.66 31.95 22.67
CA ASP A 15 36.97 30.66 22.77
C ASP A 15 36.41 30.27 21.40
N PHE A 16 36.41 28.97 21.13
CA PHE A 16 35.82 28.45 19.92
C PHE A 16 35.23 27.06 20.17
N LYS A 17 34.19 26.76 19.42
CA LYS A 17 33.42 25.54 19.49
C LYS A 17 33.48 24.88 18.13
N VAL A 18 33.95 23.62 18.10
CA VAL A 18 34.07 22.83 16.86
C VAL A 18 33.20 21.60 16.99
N ALA A 19 32.21 21.45 16.11
CA ALA A 19 31.39 20.25 16.00
C ALA A 19 31.61 19.61 14.62
N GLY A 20 31.50 18.29 14.55
CA GLY A 20 31.77 17.57 13.31
C GLY A 20 31.69 16.06 13.44
N THR A 21 31.82 15.39 12.29
CA THR A 21 31.96 13.95 12.19
C THR A 21 33.46 13.57 12.14
N SER A 22 33.75 12.29 11.91
CA SER A 22 35.10 11.81 11.57
C SER A 22 35.59 12.30 10.20
N GLU A 23 34.68 12.73 9.32
CA GLU A 23 35.03 13.15 7.96
C GLU A 23 35.26 14.66 7.86
N GLY A 24 34.72 15.44 8.79
CA GLY A 24 34.86 16.89 8.72
C GLY A 24 34.11 17.65 9.81
N ILE A 25 34.28 18.98 9.75
CA ILE A 25 33.60 19.93 10.63
C ILE A 25 32.22 20.24 10.06
N THR A 26 31.19 20.14 10.89
CA THR A 26 29.80 20.51 10.54
C THR A 26 29.43 21.88 11.07
N ALA A 27 30.06 22.33 12.16
CA ALA A 27 29.90 23.68 12.69
C ALA A 27 31.19 24.18 13.35
N LEU A 28 31.47 25.47 13.15
CA LEU A 28 32.57 26.18 13.79
C LEU A 28 32.04 27.53 14.27
N GLN A 29 32.15 27.78 15.56
CA GLN A 29 31.88 29.09 16.17
C GLN A 29 33.15 29.58 16.83
N MET A 30 33.53 30.83 16.60
CA MET A 30 34.71 31.45 17.19
C MET A 30 34.33 32.82 17.76
N ASP A 31 34.73 33.08 19.00
CA ASP A 31 34.67 34.40 19.63
C ASP A 31 36.09 34.81 20.04
N ILE A 32 36.53 35.95 19.51
CA ILE A 32 37.90 36.43 19.61
C ILE A 32 37.86 37.76 20.36
N LYS A 33 38.49 37.80 21.54
CA LYS A 33 38.50 38.99 22.41
C LYS A 33 39.76 39.85 22.22
N ILE A 34 40.76 39.34 21.50
CA ILE A 34 42.05 40.03 21.23
C ILE A 34 42.38 40.12 19.74
N SER A 35 43.20 41.08 19.34
CA SER A 35 43.75 41.14 17.98
C SER A 35 45.07 40.38 17.86
N GLY A 36 45.41 39.91 16.66
CA GLY A 36 46.74 39.35 16.36
C GLY A 36 46.89 37.83 16.43
N LEU A 37 45.80 37.06 16.35
CA LEU A 37 45.88 35.60 16.22
C LEU A 37 46.49 35.21 14.87
N SER A 38 47.57 34.42 14.91
CA SER A 38 48.23 33.94 13.70
C SER A 38 47.51 32.73 13.10
N LYS A 39 47.70 32.51 11.81
CA LYS A 39 47.12 31.34 11.11
C LYS A 39 47.64 30.03 11.68
N GLU A 40 48.91 30.01 12.08
CA GLU A 40 49.56 28.86 12.68
C GLU A 40 48.90 28.48 14.01
N LEU A 41 48.60 29.47 14.86
CA LEU A 41 47.93 29.24 16.14
C LEU A 41 46.51 28.71 15.95
N MET A 42 45.76 29.24 14.98
CA MET A 42 44.44 28.71 14.63
C MET A 42 44.50 27.27 14.12
N SER A 43 45.51 26.93 13.30
CA SER A 43 45.71 25.56 12.81
C SER A 43 45.95 24.60 13.97
N GLN A 44 46.87 24.95 14.86
CA GLN A 44 47.18 24.14 16.05
C GLN A 44 45.96 23.94 16.95
N ALA A 45 45.16 25.01 17.14
CA ALA A 45 43.95 24.93 17.93
C ALA A 45 42.90 24.00 17.29
N LEU A 46 42.75 24.03 15.97
CA LEU A 46 41.86 23.13 15.24
C LEU A 46 42.36 21.67 15.24
N ASP A 47 43.67 21.44 15.15
CA ASP A 47 44.27 20.10 15.26
C ASP A 47 44.02 19.51 16.66
N GLN A 48 44.24 20.31 17.71
CA GLN A 48 43.94 19.93 19.10
C GLN A 48 42.44 19.65 19.30
N ALA A 49 41.57 20.46 18.70
CA ALA A 49 40.12 20.25 18.74
C ALA A 49 39.69 19.00 17.95
N HIS A 50 40.38 18.67 16.86
CA HIS A 50 40.13 17.45 16.09
C HIS A 50 40.44 16.20 16.90
N GLU A 51 41.62 16.14 17.55
CA GLU A 51 41.99 15.01 18.41
C GLU A 51 40.98 14.78 19.54
N ALA A 52 40.61 15.85 20.24
CA ALA A 52 39.60 15.80 21.30
C ALA A 52 38.23 15.35 20.78
N ARG A 53 37.81 15.88 19.61
CA ARG A 53 36.54 15.48 18.97
C ARG A 53 36.53 13.98 18.64
N MET A 54 37.63 13.42 18.14
CA MET A 54 37.70 11.98 17.84
C MET A 54 37.57 11.14 19.10
N GLN A 55 38.23 11.52 20.19
CA GLN A 55 38.11 10.83 21.48
C GLN A 55 36.66 10.84 22.00
N ILE A 56 35.98 11.97 21.91
CA ILE A 56 34.56 12.08 22.31
C ILE A 56 33.69 11.19 21.41
N LEU A 57 33.90 11.22 20.09
CA LEU A 57 33.15 10.38 19.15
C LEU A 57 33.36 8.89 19.41
N ASP A 58 34.56 8.46 19.79
CA ASP A 58 34.83 7.06 20.11
C ASP A 58 34.06 6.60 21.35
N VAL A 59 34.05 7.41 22.42
CA VAL A 59 33.22 7.14 23.61
C VAL A 59 31.72 7.13 23.28
N MET A 60 31.26 8.03 22.40
CA MET A 60 29.87 8.04 21.93
C MET A 60 29.52 6.77 21.15
N ARG A 61 30.43 6.28 20.29
CA ARG A 61 30.25 5.05 19.50
C ARG A 61 30.21 3.80 20.36
N GLU A 62 30.97 3.75 21.46
CA GLU A 62 30.88 2.66 22.44
C GLU A 62 29.47 2.56 23.05
N ALA A 63 28.79 3.69 23.23
CA ALA A 63 27.43 3.73 23.76
C ALA A 63 26.36 3.47 22.68
N ILE A 64 26.50 4.07 21.49
CA ILE A 64 25.56 3.93 20.37
C ILE A 64 26.28 4.05 19.02
N PRO A 65 26.65 2.93 18.37
CA PRO A 65 27.45 2.97 17.14
C PRO A 65 26.62 3.36 15.90
N ALA A 66 25.31 3.14 15.93
CA ALA A 66 24.39 3.42 14.83
C ALA A 66 22.98 3.78 15.36
N PRO A 67 22.15 4.46 14.56
CA PRO A 67 20.73 4.61 14.87
C PRO A 67 20.08 3.25 15.13
N ARG A 68 19.11 3.21 16.05
CA ARG A 68 18.34 1.98 16.33
C ARG A 68 17.51 1.61 15.09
N GLU A 69 17.43 0.31 14.79
CA GLU A 69 16.60 -0.20 13.68
C GLU A 69 15.12 0.10 13.90
N GLU A 70 14.67 -0.03 15.14
CA GLU A 70 13.30 0.23 15.54
C GLU A 70 13.22 1.44 16.48
N MET A 71 12.25 2.30 16.19
CA MET A 71 11.92 3.43 17.06
C MET A 71 11.19 2.93 18.31
N SER A 72 11.31 3.68 19.41
CA SER A 72 10.53 3.41 20.63
C SER A 72 9.03 3.28 20.31
N PRO A 73 8.31 2.31 20.91
CA PRO A 73 6.86 2.16 20.69
C PRO A 73 6.07 3.37 21.20
N TYR A 74 6.61 4.12 22.16
CA TYR A 74 6.00 5.32 22.74
C TYR A 74 6.46 6.62 22.08
N ALA A 75 7.40 6.54 21.12
CA ALA A 75 7.77 7.71 20.36
C ALA A 75 6.70 7.99 19.32
N PRO A 76 6.32 9.27 19.11
CA PRO A 76 5.43 9.63 18.04
C PRO A 76 5.94 9.10 16.71
N ARG A 77 5.09 8.37 15.99
CA ARG A 77 5.41 7.89 14.64
C ARG A 77 4.83 8.83 13.61
N MET A 78 5.60 9.06 12.56
CA MET A 78 5.13 9.69 11.34
C MET A 78 5.34 8.67 10.22
N LEU A 79 4.25 8.02 9.83
CA LEU A 79 4.24 7.02 8.77
C LEU A 79 3.83 7.71 7.47
N THR A 80 4.47 7.33 6.37
CA THR A 80 4.12 7.83 5.04
C THR A 80 3.78 6.67 4.14
N ILE A 81 2.63 6.74 3.47
CA ILE A 81 2.26 5.84 2.37
C ILE A 81 1.91 6.65 1.13
N LYS A 82 2.06 6.03 -0.03
CA LYS A 82 1.65 6.60 -1.30
C LYS A 82 0.57 5.73 -1.93
N ILE A 83 -0.50 6.36 -2.36
CA ILE A 83 -1.67 5.72 -2.97
C ILE A 83 -1.98 6.34 -4.33
N ASN A 84 -2.90 5.74 -5.08
CA ASN A 84 -3.43 6.34 -6.30
C ASN A 84 -4.27 7.60 -5.94
N PRO A 85 -3.98 8.80 -6.49
CA PRO A 85 -4.74 10.02 -6.24
C PRO A 85 -6.25 9.91 -6.48
N GLU A 86 -6.68 9.04 -7.39
CA GLU A 86 -8.11 8.82 -7.67
C GLU A 86 -8.86 8.24 -6.46
N LYS A 87 -8.16 7.57 -5.53
CA LYS A 87 -8.74 6.94 -4.34
C LYS A 87 -8.78 7.86 -3.12
N ILE A 88 -8.24 9.08 -3.21
CA ILE A 88 -8.27 10.07 -2.11
C ILE A 88 -9.71 10.31 -1.62
N GLY A 89 -10.66 10.40 -2.57
CA GLY A 89 -12.08 10.59 -2.24
C GLY A 89 -12.66 9.48 -1.37
N SER A 90 -12.21 8.23 -1.55
CA SER A 90 -12.68 7.07 -0.79
C SER A 90 -12.21 7.11 0.67
N ILE A 91 -10.99 7.59 0.92
CA ILE A 91 -10.42 7.71 2.28
C ILE A 91 -11.02 8.88 3.04
N ILE A 92 -11.21 10.02 2.37
CA ILE A 92 -11.85 11.18 3.00
C ILE A 92 -13.31 10.83 3.35
N GLY A 93 -14.00 10.12 2.44
CA GLY A 93 -15.41 9.80 2.58
C GLY A 93 -16.31 11.03 2.42
N LYS A 94 -17.64 10.84 2.52
CA LYS A 94 -18.61 11.93 2.35
C LYS A 94 -18.42 12.99 3.43
N GLY A 95 -17.94 14.17 3.04
CA GLY A 95 -17.73 15.31 3.94
C GLY A 95 -16.61 15.12 4.98
N GLY A 96 -15.67 14.21 4.73
CA GLY A 96 -14.58 13.92 5.68
C GLY A 96 -14.95 12.97 6.81
N ALA A 97 -16.08 12.26 6.72
CA ALA A 97 -16.54 11.37 7.79
C ALA A 97 -15.58 10.20 8.06
N THR A 98 -15.05 9.57 6.99
CA THR A 98 -14.19 8.39 7.12
C THR A 98 -12.84 8.77 7.73
N ILE A 99 -12.20 9.82 7.22
CA ILE A 99 -10.91 10.26 7.77
C ILE A 99 -11.02 10.72 9.22
N ARG A 100 -12.09 11.43 9.59
CA ARG A 100 -12.33 11.83 11.00
C ARG A 100 -12.55 10.64 11.91
N SER A 101 -13.29 9.62 11.46
CA SER A 101 -13.44 8.37 12.22
C SER A 101 -12.09 7.70 12.44
N LEU A 102 -11.24 7.61 11.41
CA LEU A 102 -9.90 7.03 11.53
C LEU A 102 -9.02 7.83 12.50
N GLU A 103 -9.05 9.16 12.43
CA GLU A 103 -8.30 10.01 13.36
C GLU A 103 -8.77 9.82 14.81
N GLU A 104 -10.08 9.72 15.05
CA GLU A 104 -10.68 9.55 16.38
C GLU A 104 -10.49 8.13 16.95
N ASP A 105 -10.73 7.10 16.14
CA ASP A 105 -10.65 5.68 16.55
C ASP A 105 -9.20 5.29 16.92
N TYR A 106 -8.23 5.82 16.17
CA TYR A 106 -6.82 5.49 16.34
C TYR A 106 -6.01 6.57 17.08
N ASP A 107 -6.60 7.71 17.44
CA ASP A 107 -5.91 8.82 18.09
C ASP A 107 -4.66 9.26 17.29
N VAL A 108 -4.87 9.46 15.98
CA VAL A 108 -3.86 9.84 14.99
C VAL A 108 -4.29 11.09 14.23
N SER A 109 -3.33 11.79 13.64
CA SER A 109 -3.56 12.85 12.67
C SER A 109 -3.20 12.35 11.28
N ILE A 110 -4.12 12.51 10.33
CA ILE A 110 -3.95 12.04 8.96
C ILE A 110 -3.97 13.24 8.01
N ASP A 111 -2.86 13.46 7.31
CA ASP A 111 -2.74 14.48 6.29
C ASP A 111 -2.60 13.85 4.90
N ILE A 112 -3.47 14.24 3.97
CA ILE A 112 -3.50 13.69 2.61
C ILE A 112 -3.12 14.80 1.63
N GLN A 113 -2.10 14.54 0.84
CA GLN A 113 -1.62 15.41 -0.23
C GLN A 113 -2.31 15.06 -1.56
N ASP A 114 -2.45 16.05 -2.43
CA ASP A 114 -3.08 15.90 -3.76
C ASP A 114 -2.35 14.89 -4.66
N ASP A 115 -1.08 14.61 -4.38
CA ASP A 115 -0.26 13.64 -5.12
C ASP A 115 -0.46 12.18 -4.65
N GLY A 116 -1.38 11.94 -3.71
CA GLY A 116 -1.65 10.64 -3.12
C GLY A 116 -0.71 10.26 -1.97
N THR A 117 0.14 11.18 -1.49
CA THR A 117 0.94 10.94 -0.29
C THR A 117 0.09 11.15 0.95
N ILE A 118 0.08 10.18 1.86
CA ILE A 118 -0.64 10.23 3.13
C ILE A 118 0.37 10.16 4.27
N PHE A 119 0.30 11.13 5.18
CA PHE A 119 1.04 11.16 6.43
C PHE A 119 0.11 10.75 7.57
N VAL A 120 0.51 9.74 8.34
CA VAL A 120 -0.18 9.30 9.54
C VAL A 120 0.73 9.58 10.74
N ALA A 121 0.35 10.53 11.57
CA ALA A 121 1.09 10.90 12.77
C ALA A 121 0.34 10.46 14.03
N GLY A 122 0.96 9.65 14.89
CA GLY A 122 0.34 9.15 16.11
C GLY A 122 1.31 9.16 17.28
N VAL A 123 0.82 9.41 18.50
CA VAL A 123 1.64 9.37 19.73
C VAL A 123 1.95 7.92 20.13
N ASP A 124 1.02 7.01 19.84
CA ASP A 124 1.18 5.57 20.01
C ASP A 124 1.55 4.93 18.68
N GLY A 125 2.74 4.33 18.60
CA GLY A 125 3.23 3.71 17.39
C GLY A 125 2.36 2.54 16.92
N VAL A 126 1.71 1.82 17.84
CA VAL A 126 0.87 0.67 17.50
C VAL A 126 -0.42 1.13 16.81
N LYS A 127 -1.07 2.17 17.35
CA LYS A 127 -2.29 2.70 16.74
C LYS A 127 -2.03 3.37 15.39
N ALA A 128 -0.88 4.02 15.24
CA ALA A 128 -0.45 4.57 13.95
C ALA A 128 -0.30 3.48 12.89
N ASP A 129 0.27 2.32 13.25
CA ASP A 129 0.38 1.18 12.35
C ASP A 129 -1.00 0.61 11.99
N GLU A 130 -1.90 0.45 12.96
CA GLU A 130 -3.27 -0.03 12.73
C GLU A 130 -4.08 0.89 11.80
N ALA A 131 -3.96 2.22 12.00
CA ALA A 131 -4.57 3.21 11.12
C ALA A 131 -4.01 3.09 9.70
N LEU A 132 -2.70 2.87 9.56
CA LEU A 132 -2.06 2.68 8.26
C LEU A 132 -2.59 1.44 7.54
N GLU A 133 -2.72 0.32 8.24
CA GLU A 133 -3.28 -0.92 7.68
C GLU A 133 -4.74 -0.74 7.25
N LYS A 134 -5.54 0.03 8.00
CA LYS A 134 -6.90 0.39 7.57
C LYS A 134 -6.91 1.23 6.30
N ILE A 135 -6.03 2.22 6.19
CA ILE A 135 -5.95 3.05 4.98
C ILE A 135 -5.51 2.19 3.78
N LYS A 136 -4.52 1.30 3.96
CA LYS A 136 -4.11 0.35 2.93
C LYS A 136 -5.28 -0.50 2.46
N ALA A 137 -6.05 -1.08 3.39
CA ALA A 137 -7.20 -1.91 3.06
C ALA A 137 -8.28 -1.15 2.26
N ILE A 138 -8.54 0.13 2.57
CA ILE A 138 -9.50 0.97 1.81
C ILE A 138 -8.96 1.28 0.40
N THR A 139 -7.64 1.39 0.26
CA THR A 139 -6.97 1.78 -0.99
C THR A 139 -6.46 0.61 -1.81
N GLU A 140 -6.68 -0.62 -1.36
CA GLU A 140 -6.24 -1.82 -2.04
C GLU A 140 -6.91 -1.90 -3.43
N ASP A 141 -6.13 -2.27 -4.44
CA ASP A 141 -6.65 -2.51 -5.78
C ASP A 141 -7.19 -3.94 -5.85
N PRO A 142 -8.39 -4.15 -6.42
CA PRO A 142 -8.90 -5.50 -6.63
C PRO A 142 -7.99 -6.25 -7.59
N GLU A 143 -7.26 -7.24 -7.07
CA GLU A 143 -6.37 -8.07 -7.88
C GLU A 143 -7.14 -9.17 -8.60
N LEU A 144 -6.94 -9.27 -9.92
CA LEU A 144 -7.52 -10.34 -10.74
C LEU A 144 -7.07 -11.71 -10.22
N GLY A 145 -8.04 -12.57 -9.89
CA GLY A 145 -7.81 -13.95 -9.46
C GLY A 145 -7.59 -14.11 -7.96
N HIS A 146 -7.48 -13.00 -7.24
CA HIS A 146 -7.43 -13.03 -5.78
C HIS A 146 -8.81 -13.36 -5.20
N ILE A 147 -8.82 -14.13 -4.12
CA ILE A 147 -10.03 -14.53 -3.40
C ILE A 147 -10.20 -13.62 -2.19
N TYR A 148 -11.31 -12.91 -2.13
CA TYR A 148 -11.66 -12.03 -1.03
C TYR A 148 -12.85 -12.60 -0.25
N SER A 149 -12.91 -12.32 1.06
CA SER A 149 -14.13 -12.49 1.84
C SER A 149 -14.92 -11.19 1.77
N GLY A 150 -16.17 -11.26 1.31
CA GLY A 150 -17.01 -10.08 1.15
C GLY A 150 -18.43 -10.30 1.67
N LYS A 151 -19.10 -9.19 1.99
CA LYS A 151 -20.45 -9.18 2.54
C LYS A 151 -21.48 -8.80 1.48
N VAL A 152 -22.59 -9.53 1.40
CA VAL A 152 -23.68 -9.22 0.47
C VAL A 152 -24.39 -7.94 0.91
N VAL A 153 -24.25 -6.86 0.15
CA VAL A 153 -24.85 -5.55 0.46
C VAL A 153 -26.23 -5.42 -0.17
N ARG A 154 -26.40 -5.98 -1.38
CA ARG A 154 -27.64 -5.85 -2.16
C ARG A 154 -27.83 -7.04 -3.08
N ILE A 155 -29.07 -7.50 -3.21
CA ILE A 155 -29.46 -8.56 -4.15
C ILE A 155 -30.34 -7.96 -5.25
N THR A 156 -30.17 -8.44 -6.48
CA THR A 156 -31.02 -8.13 -7.64
C THR A 156 -31.42 -9.43 -8.36
N ASP A 157 -32.37 -9.34 -9.30
CA ASP A 157 -32.86 -10.52 -10.03
C ASP A 157 -31.79 -11.25 -10.85
N PHE A 158 -30.73 -10.54 -11.25
CA PHE A 158 -29.66 -11.06 -12.11
C PHE A 158 -28.32 -11.29 -11.37
N GLY A 159 -28.23 -10.94 -10.09
CA GLY A 159 -26.98 -11.09 -9.34
C GLY A 159 -27.01 -10.54 -7.92
N ALA A 160 -25.85 -10.56 -7.26
CA ALA A 160 -25.64 -9.99 -5.94
C ALA A 160 -24.46 -9.01 -5.97
N PHE A 161 -24.60 -7.90 -5.27
CA PHE A 161 -23.53 -6.95 -4.99
C PHE A 161 -22.90 -7.32 -3.65
N ILE A 162 -21.59 -7.55 -3.70
CA ILE A 162 -20.79 -7.99 -2.56
C ILE A 162 -19.71 -6.94 -2.35
N GLU A 163 -19.68 -6.37 -1.15
CA GLU A 163 -18.59 -5.48 -0.71
C GLU A 163 -17.47 -6.38 -0.19
N PHE A 164 -16.36 -6.40 -0.92
CA PHE A 164 -15.19 -7.24 -0.62
C PHE A 164 -13.96 -6.42 -0.25
N ILE A 165 -13.96 -5.13 -0.63
CA ILE A 165 -13.06 -4.09 -0.14
C ILE A 165 -13.96 -2.95 0.34
N PRO A 166 -13.68 -2.32 1.51
CA PRO A 166 -14.51 -1.22 2.02
C PRO A 166 -14.73 -0.12 0.98
N GLY A 167 -15.99 0.10 0.59
CA GLY A 167 -16.37 1.09 -0.42
C GLY A 167 -16.24 0.65 -1.88
N ILE A 168 -15.84 -0.60 -2.16
CA ILE A 168 -15.82 -1.19 -3.51
C ILE A 168 -16.79 -2.39 -3.56
N ASP A 169 -17.83 -2.24 -4.36
CA ASP A 169 -18.81 -3.30 -4.63
C ASP A 169 -18.42 -4.09 -5.89
N GLY A 170 -18.44 -5.41 -5.79
CA GLY A 170 -18.36 -6.30 -6.96
C GLY A 170 -19.69 -6.98 -7.25
N LEU A 171 -19.96 -7.25 -8.53
CA LEU A 171 -21.15 -7.96 -8.97
C LEU A 171 -20.84 -9.44 -9.21
N VAL A 172 -21.56 -10.33 -8.51
CA VAL A 172 -21.66 -11.74 -8.88
C VAL A 172 -22.93 -11.96 -9.69
N HIS A 173 -22.78 -12.40 -10.94
CA HIS A 173 -23.93 -12.77 -11.78
C HIS A 173 -24.57 -14.08 -11.29
N ILE A 174 -25.87 -14.29 -11.47
CA ILE A 174 -26.60 -15.47 -10.97
C ILE A 174 -25.96 -16.81 -11.40
N SER A 175 -25.37 -16.87 -12.59
CA SER A 175 -24.66 -18.06 -13.10
C SER A 175 -23.31 -18.33 -12.45
N GLN A 176 -22.74 -17.35 -11.75
CA GLN A 176 -21.44 -17.41 -11.08
C GLN A 176 -21.56 -17.55 -9.55
N ILE A 177 -22.79 -17.74 -9.02
CA ILE A 177 -23.05 -17.92 -7.58
C ILE A 177 -22.78 -19.37 -7.14
N SER A 178 -23.21 -20.34 -7.94
CA SER A 178 -23.13 -21.78 -7.63
C SER A 178 -22.98 -22.59 -8.91
N SER A 179 -22.46 -23.81 -8.77
CA SER A 179 -22.42 -24.83 -9.83
C SER A 179 -23.81 -25.26 -10.29
N ASP A 180 -24.79 -25.19 -9.39
CA ASP A 180 -26.18 -25.55 -9.67
C ASP A 180 -26.95 -24.42 -10.35
N HIS A 181 -27.90 -24.78 -11.21
CA HIS A 181 -28.77 -23.80 -11.85
C HIS A 181 -29.76 -23.22 -10.82
N LEU A 182 -29.46 -22.02 -10.34
CA LEU A 182 -30.34 -21.25 -9.44
C LEU A 182 -31.40 -20.49 -10.24
N LYS A 183 -32.66 -20.55 -9.79
CA LYS A 183 -33.75 -19.76 -10.37
C LYS A 183 -33.79 -18.34 -9.80
N ARG A 184 -33.35 -18.17 -8.55
CA ARG A 184 -33.27 -16.88 -7.86
C ARG A 184 -31.97 -16.79 -7.06
N VAL A 185 -31.42 -15.59 -6.98
CA VAL A 185 -30.22 -15.30 -6.18
C VAL A 185 -30.48 -15.54 -4.69
N GLU A 186 -31.71 -15.24 -4.25
CA GLU A 186 -32.21 -15.38 -2.87
C GLU A 186 -32.18 -16.82 -2.36
N ASP A 187 -32.14 -17.81 -3.26
CA ASP A 187 -32.07 -19.23 -2.90
C ASP A 187 -30.68 -19.62 -2.38
N ALA A 188 -29.64 -18.80 -2.63
CA ALA A 188 -28.24 -19.13 -2.33
C ALA A 188 -27.47 -18.04 -1.56
N LEU A 189 -28.00 -16.82 -1.49
CA LEU A 189 -27.39 -15.67 -0.81
C LEU A 189 -28.47 -14.85 -0.12
N GLN A 190 -28.21 -14.40 1.10
CA GLN A 190 -29.01 -13.40 1.81
C GLN A 190 -28.22 -12.10 2.01
N ILE A 191 -28.95 -11.00 2.17
CA ILE A 191 -28.34 -9.71 2.49
C ILE A 191 -27.67 -9.83 3.85
N GLY A 192 -26.38 -9.49 3.90
CA GLY A 192 -25.56 -9.56 5.10
C GLY A 192 -24.70 -10.82 5.23
N ASP A 193 -24.86 -11.81 4.33
CA ASP A 193 -24.02 -13.01 4.33
C ASP A 193 -22.57 -12.68 3.97
N GLU A 194 -21.63 -13.31 4.67
CA GLU A 194 -20.21 -13.32 4.30
C GLU A 194 -19.91 -14.50 3.37
N VAL A 195 -19.35 -14.21 2.21
CA VAL A 195 -19.02 -15.21 1.19
C VAL A 195 -17.66 -14.95 0.57
N MET A 196 -16.96 -16.04 0.24
CA MET A 196 -15.69 -16.01 -0.47
C MET A 196 -15.94 -15.89 -1.98
N VAL A 197 -15.28 -14.92 -2.61
CA VAL A 197 -15.45 -14.58 -4.02
C VAL A 197 -14.11 -14.29 -4.67
N MET A 198 -13.95 -14.73 -5.92
CA MET A 198 -12.77 -14.44 -6.73
C MET A 198 -13.06 -13.28 -7.69
N VAL A 199 -12.11 -12.34 -7.81
CA VAL A 199 -12.19 -11.29 -8.83
C VAL A 199 -11.86 -11.88 -10.19
N THR A 200 -12.81 -11.88 -11.11
CA THR A 200 -12.63 -12.47 -12.45
C THR A 200 -12.27 -11.44 -13.51
N ASP A 201 -12.80 -10.22 -13.38
CA ASP A 201 -12.62 -9.15 -14.35
C ASP A 201 -12.81 -7.78 -13.66
N VAL A 202 -12.04 -6.78 -14.09
CA VAL A 202 -12.17 -5.40 -13.61
C VAL A 202 -12.30 -4.52 -14.85
N THR A 203 -13.48 -3.91 -15.03
CA THR A 203 -13.69 -3.06 -16.21
C THR A 203 -12.95 -1.73 -16.07
N PRO A 204 -12.61 -1.05 -17.19
CA PRO A 204 -12.00 0.28 -17.16
C PRO A 204 -12.85 1.35 -16.44
N GLU A 205 -14.14 1.09 -16.24
CA GLU A 205 -15.08 1.95 -15.51
C GLU A 205 -15.05 1.69 -13.99
N GLY A 206 -14.17 0.80 -13.51
CA GLY A 206 -14.05 0.42 -12.10
C GLY A 206 -15.09 -0.59 -11.61
N LYS A 207 -15.85 -1.24 -12.51
CA LYS A 207 -16.81 -2.28 -12.12
C LYS A 207 -16.08 -3.62 -11.99
N VAL A 208 -16.20 -4.23 -10.81
CA VAL A 208 -15.56 -5.50 -10.50
C VAL A 208 -16.55 -6.64 -10.72
N ARG A 209 -16.16 -7.64 -11.51
CA ARG A 209 -16.90 -8.90 -11.64
C ARG A 209 -16.30 -9.92 -10.70
N LEU A 210 -17.20 -10.62 -10.01
CA LEU A 210 -16.86 -11.61 -9.01
C LEU A 210 -17.47 -12.96 -9.39
N SER A 211 -16.77 -14.05 -9.03
CA SER A 211 -17.31 -15.40 -9.12
C SER A 211 -17.14 -16.14 -7.80
N ARG A 212 -18.26 -16.65 -7.25
CA ARG A 212 -18.27 -17.56 -6.11
C ARG A 212 -18.06 -19.00 -6.57
N LYS A 213 -18.59 -19.36 -7.74
CA LYS A 213 -18.42 -20.67 -8.36
C LYS A 213 -16.94 -21.00 -8.60
N ALA A 214 -16.15 -20.02 -9.06
CA ALA A 214 -14.71 -20.20 -9.24
C ALA A 214 -13.99 -20.62 -7.95
N VAL A 215 -14.41 -20.07 -6.80
CA VAL A 215 -13.87 -20.45 -5.48
C VAL A 215 -14.31 -21.85 -5.08
N LEU A 216 -15.59 -22.19 -5.27
CA LEU A 216 -16.16 -23.49 -4.90
C LEU A 216 -15.57 -24.65 -5.71
N GLU A 217 -15.29 -24.42 -6.99
CA GLU A 217 -14.75 -25.43 -7.91
C GLU A 217 -13.21 -25.40 -8.00
N GLY A 218 -12.55 -24.47 -7.30
CA GLY A 218 -11.09 -24.32 -7.32
C GLY A 218 -10.54 -23.94 -8.69
N MET A 219 -11.30 -23.16 -9.46
CA MET A 219 -10.95 -22.77 -10.83
C MET A 219 -9.79 -21.78 -10.86
N THR A 220 -9.03 -21.83 -11.95
CA THR A 220 -8.07 -20.78 -12.30
C THR A 220 -8.78 -19.54 -12.87
N LEU A 221 -8.11 -18.38 -12.85
CA LEU A 221 -8.64 -17.14 -13.43
C LEU A 221 -9.10 -17.32 -14.90
N GLU A 222 -8.31 -18.03 -15.70
CA GLU A 222 -8.61 -18.25 -17.12
C GLU A 222 -9.87 -19.12 -17.31
N GLU A 223 -10.09 -20.12 -16.45
CA GLU A 223 -11.29 -20.96 -16.46
C GLU A 223 -12.52 -20.16 -16.04
N ALA A 224 -12.40 -19.35 -14.98
CA ALA A 224 -13.47 -18.50 -14.48
C ALA A 224 -13.88 -17.44 -15.53
N GLN A 225 -12.92 -16.83 -16.23
CA GLN A 225 -13.20 -15.88 -17.31
C GLN A 225 -13.85 -16.54 -18.53
N ASN A 226 -13.50 -17.78 -18.86
CA ASN A 226 -14.10 -18.51 -19.97
C ASN A 226 -15.53 -18.99 -19.64
N ASP A 227 -15.80 -19.36 -18.39
CA ASP A 227 -17.13 -19.76 -17.92
C ASP A 227 -18.11 -18.56 -17.87
N ASP A 228 -17.60 -17.35 -17.61
CA ASP A 228 -18.41 -16.12 -17.56
C ASP A 228 -18.70 -15.51 -18.95
N ARG A 229 -18.07 -16.01 -20.03
CA ARG A 229 -18.37 -15.54 -21.38
C ARG A 229 -19.71 -16.10 -21.85
N PRO A 230 -20.66 -15.25 -22.31
CA PRO A 230 -21.89 -15.74 -22.91
C PRO A 230 -21.54 -16.57 -24.13
N SER A 231 -22.01 -17.83 -24.17
CA SER A 231 -21.85 -18.74 -25.29
C SER A 231 -22.38 -18.09 -26.59
N SER A 232 -21.52 -17.40 -27.32
CA SER A 232 -21.79 -16.95 -28.67
C SER A 232 -21.86 -18.19 -29.57
N GLY A 233 -23.08 -18.68 -29.79
CA GLY A 233 -23.46 -19.51 -30.93
C GLY A 233 -22.57 -20.73 -31.18
N ARG A 234 -22.84 -21.83 -30.47
CA ARG A 234 -22.54 -23.18 -30.94
C ARG A 234 -23.41 -23.47 -32.17
N SER A 235 -23.09 -22.84 -33.30
CA SER A 235 -23.64 -23.17 -34.62
C SER A 235 -23.22 -24.60 -34.93
N GLY A 236 -24.21 -25.49 -34.98
CA GLY A 236 -24.00 -26.91 -35.10
C GLY A 236 -23.37 -27.31 -36.43
N SER A 237 -22.16 -27.87 -36.38
CA SER A 237 -21.68 -28.78 -37.42
C SER A 237 -21.88 -30.22 -36.93
N ARG A 238 -23.14 -30.65 -36.86
CA ARG A 238 -23.50 -32.06 -36.74
C ARG A 238 -23.59 -32.66 -38.14
N ASN A 239 -22.54 -33.41 -38.47
CA ASN A 239 -22.62 -34.76 -39.03
C ASN A 239 -23.55 -34.99 -40.25
N LYS A 240 -22.96 -35.07 -41.45
CA LYS A 240 -23.50 -35.87 -42.57
C LYS A 240 -22.44 -36.85 -43.08
N ARG A 241 -22.38 -38.02 -42.44
CA ARG A 241 -21.93 -39.28 -43.07
C ARG A 241 -23.16 -40.09 -43.46
N SER A 242 -23.35 -40.27 -44.77
CA SER A 242 -24.14 -41.32 -45.44
C SER A 242 -24.19 -40.92 -46.91
N GLY A 243 -23.84 -41.72 -47.91
CA GLY A 243 -23.53 -43.13 -47.99
C GLY A 243 -23.31 -43.45 -49.47
N GLY A 244 -22.48 -44.43 -49.78
CA GLY A 244 -22.27 -44.86 -51.15
C GLY A 244 -23.54 -45.45 -51.78
N ARG A 245 -23.74 -45.18 -53.07
CA ARG A 245 -24.51 -46.04 -53.97
C ARG A 245 -24.10 -45.81 -55.42
N ASP A 246 -23.25 -46.71 -55.87
CA ASP A 246 -23.37 -47.50 -57.10
C ASP A 246 -24.44 -47.13 -58.15
N ARG A 247 -23.97 -47.22 -59.41
CA ARG A 247 -24.64 -47.68 -60.65
C ARG A 247 -25.29 -46.66 -61.63
N ARG A 248 -24.64 -46.67 -62.81
CA ARG A 248 -25.15 -47.00 -64.16
C ARG A 248 -25.62 -45.89 -65.11
N GLY A 249 -25.04 -45.97 -66.30
CA GLY A 249 -25.64 -45.65 -67.60
C GLY A 249 -25.38 -44.22 -68.05
N GLY A 250 -24.74 -43.92 -69.18
CA GLY A 250 -24.44 -44.69 -70.37
C GLY A 250 -24.69 -43.81 -71.59
N GLY A 251 -23.86 -43.91 -72.63
CA GLY A 251 -24.30 -43.60 -74.00
C GLY A 251 -23.72 -42.36 -74.66
N ARG A 252 -22.74 -42.63 -75.54
CA ARG A 252 -22.41 -41.98 -76.82
C ARG A 252 -23.46 -41.03 -77.42
N ARG A 253 -22.98 -39.93 -78.03
CA ARG A 253 -22.86 -39.69 -79.49
C ARG A 253 -22.22 -38.31 -79.68
N ARG A 254 -21.02 -38.28 -80.27
CA ARG A 254 -20.69 -37.79 -81.62
C ARG A 254 -20.74 -36.28 -81.74
#